data_AF-A0A7Z9GXF4-F1
#
_entry.id   AF-A0A7Z9GXF4-F1
#
_cell.length_a   1.000
_cell.length_b   1.000
_cell.length_c   1.000
_cell.angle_alpha   90.00
_cell.angle_beta   90.00
_cell.angle_gamma   90.00
#
_symmetry.space_group_name_H-M   'P 1'
#
loop_
_entity.id
_entity.type
_entity.pdbx_description
1 polymer ?
#
loop_
_entity_poly.entity_id
_entity_poly.type
_entity_poly.pdbx_seq_one_letter_code
_entity_poly.pdbx_strand_id
1 'polypeptide(L)'
;MKTPFMDRIPRRQFLAGSLATTLAASTATTAVPAPAARPKAQIAITLDLEMSRHYPRRGITEWDYQKGNLDAATKKYALEAGQLVKRQGGLLHYFCVGRVLEQPDISWLQQLSQLGHPIGNHTYDHVNLKATTPAMAQYRFKRSPWLVKGMTVPEILRENIRLTTIALKERAKIDVNGFRTPGGFRDALDGRADLQQLLLQQKFSWVSSKYPRHAYGEPKQEPAEEVYQSIVDAQQQAQPYRYPTGLIEIPMSPISDVGA
;
A
#
# COMPACT_ATOMS: atom_id res chain seq x y z
N MET A 1 3.58 59.64 63.44
CA MET A 1 4.33 58.46 62.97
C MET A 1 3.58 57.88 61.77
N LYS A 2 4.25 57.79 60.60
CA LYS A 2 3.82 57.21 59.31
C LYS A 2 2.69 57.91 58.51
N THR A 3 3.09 58.62 57.45
CA THR A 3 2.45 58.63 56.11
C THR A 3 2.66 57.25 55.42
N PRO A 4 1.92 56.82 54.37
CA PRO A 4 1.59 57.62 53.18
C PRO A 4 0.24 57.41 52.42
N PHE A 5 -0.03 58.41 51.59
CA PHE A 5 -0.75 58.49 50.31
C PHE A 5 -1.46 57.26 49.73
N MET A 6 -2.74 57.44 49.33
CA MET A 6 -3.29 56.89 48.09
C MET A 6 -4.18 57.92 47.37
N ASP A 7 -3.64 58.34 46.22
CA ASP A 7 -4.21 58.77 44.94
C ASP A 7 -5.60 59.38 44.77
N ARG A 8 -5.55 60.52 44.06
CA ARG A 8 -6.64 61.25 43.42
C ARG A 8 -7.05 60.55 42.12
N ILE A 9 -8.34 60.27 41.93
CA ILE A 9 -8.92 60.01 40.60
C ILE A 9 -9.54 61.33 40.09
N PRO A 10 -9.03 61.94 39.00
CA PRO A 10 -9.54 63.21 38.50
C PRO A 10 -10.66 63.04 37.46
N ARG A 11 -11.87 63.49 37.82
CA ARG A 11 -12.81 64.41 37.12
C ARG A 11 -12.97 64.44 35.58
N ARG A 12 -12.49 63.50 34.78
CA ARG A 12 -12.80 63.43 33.34
C ARG A 12 -13.38 62.08 32.94
N GLN A 13 -14.51 62.14 32.22
CA GLN A 13 -15.28 61.05 31.59
C GLN A 13 -16.33 60.38 32.48
N PHE A 14 -17.15 61.11 33.26
CA PHE A 14 -18.38 61.80 32.82
C PHE A 14 -18.66 61.79 31.31
N LEU A 15 -19.41 60.79 30.84
CA LEU A 15 -20.45 60.86 29.79
C LEU A 15 -20.92 59.44 29.45
N ALA A 16 -21.68 58.87 30.38
CA ALA A 16 -22.72 57.91 30.04
C ALA A 16 -23.91 58.73 29.50
N GLY A 17 -24.40 58.41 28.31
CA GLY A 17 -25.64 59.00 27.81
C GLY A 17 -25.71 59.15 26.29
N SER A 18 -26.54 58.30 25.69
CA SER A 18 -27.33 58.53 24.48
C SER A 18 -26.62 58.78 23.13
N LEU A 19 -26.63 57.76 22.27
CA LEU A 19 -26.81 57.87 20.80
C LEU A 19 -27.51 56.56 20.38
N ALA A 20 -28.83 56.57 20.29
CA ALA A 20 -29.60 56.82 19.06
C ALA A 20 -29.66 55.59 18.16
N THR A 21 -30.86 55.02 18.15
CA THR A 21 -31.43 53.95 17.34
C THR A 21 -31.19 54.17 15.84
N THR A 22 -30.42 53.29 15.21
CA THR A 22 -30.51 53.00 13.78
C THR A 22 -30.56 51.49 13.61
N LEU A 23 -31.78 50.94 13.71
CA LEU A 23 -32.11 49.62 13.17
C LEU A 23 -32.05 49.71 11.64
N ALA A 24 -30.84 49.64 11.09
CA ALA A 24 -30.66 49.19 9.73
C ALA A 24 -30.90 47.68 9.75
N ALA A 25 -32.05 47.24 9.26
CA ALA A 25 -32.29 45.85 8.90
C ALA A 25 -31.36 45.49 7.74
N SER A 26 -30.10 45.20 8.06
CA SER A 26 -29.27 44.36 7.21
C SER A 26 -29.91 42.98 7.29
N THR A 27 -30.65 42.63 6.25
CA THR A 27 -30.89 41.25 5.85
C THR A 27 -29.53 40.64 5.49
N ALA A 28 -28.69 40.43 6.50
CA ALA A 28 -27.61 39.49 6.45
C ALA A 28 -28.29 38.13 6.34
N THR A 29 -28.57 37.72 5.09
CA THR A 29 -28.65 36.32 4.75
C THR A 29 -27.45 35.67 5.41
N THR A 30 -27.70 34.93 6.49
CA THR A 30 -26.76 33.98 7.04
C THR A 30 -26.51 33.00 5.91
N ALA A 31 -25.51 33.30 5.08
CA ALA A 31 -25.05 32.40 4.05
C ALA A 31 -24.59 31.15 4.79
N VAL A 32 -25.46 30.14 4.79
CA VAL A 32 -25.10 28.79 5.23
C VAL A 32 -23.85 28.46 4.42
N PRO A 33 -22.68 28.23 5.07
CA PRO A 33 -21.49 27.86 4.34
C PRO A 33 -21.86 26.64 3.50
N ALA A 34 -21.62 26.73 2.19
CA ALA A 34 -21.83 25.61 1.29
C ALA A 34 -21.10 24.39 1.91
N PRO A 35 -21.74 23.22 2.01
CA PRO A 35 -21.12 22.06 2.61
C PRO A 35 -19.78 21.82 1.91
N ALA A 36 -18.72 21.75 2.71
CA ALA A 36 -17.38 21.52 2.18
C ALA A 36 -17.42 20.34 1.21
N ALA A 37 -16.92 20.55 -0.01
CA ALA A 37 -16.92 19.52 -1.03
C ALA A 37 -16.33 18.24 -0.42
N ARG A 38 -17.09 17.14 -0.44
CA ARG A 38 -16.62 15.88 0.13
C ARG A 38 -15.29 15.53 -0.53
N PRO A 39 -14.26 15.19 0.24
CA PRO A 39 -12.97 14.82 -0.33
C PRO A 39 -13.19 13.64 -1.28
N LYS A 40 -12.67 13.75 -2.50
CA LYS A 40 -12.73 12.66 -3.47
C LYS A 40 -11.91 11.50 -2.94
N ALA A 41 -12.47 10.29 -3.01
CA ALA A 41 -11.74 9.06 -2.72
C ALA A 41 -10.49 9.00 -3.59
N GLN A 42 -9.36 8.68 -2.97
CA GLN A 42 -8.10 8.46 -3.68
C GLN A 42 -8.04 6.99 -4.10
N ILE A 43 -7.64 6.74 -5.34
CA ILE A 43 -7.50 5.39 -5.89
C ILE A 43 -6.02 5.15 -6.17
N ALA A 44 -5.46 4.12 -5.55
CA ALA A 44 -4.14 3.61 -5.88
C ALA A 44 -4.31 2.29 -6.63
N ILE A 45 -3.87 2.25 -7.88
CA ILE A 45 -3.88 1.02 -8.68
C ILE A 45 -2.49 0.41 -8.57
N THR A 46 -2.43 -0.87 -8.22
CA THR A 46 -1.18 -1.56 -7.96
C THR A 46 -1.12 -2.89 -8.69
N LEU A 47 0.06 -3.30 -9.15
CA LEU A 47 0.27 -4.58 -9.84
C LEU A 47 1.48 -5.31 -9.25
N ASP A 48 1.30 -6.58 -8.92
CA ASP A 48 2.38 -7.42 -8.42
C ASP A 48 3.02 -8.14 -9.63
N LEU A 49 4.30 -7.85 -9.88
CA LEU A 49 5.10 -8.43 -10.97
C LEU A 49 5.61 -9.81 -10.55
N GLU A 50 4.68 -10.70 -10.23
CA GLU A 50 4.96 -12.00 -9.59
C GLU A 50 4.66 -13.22 -10.45
N MET A 51 3.84 -13.05 -11.50
CA MET A 51 3.24 -14.16 -12.26
C MET A 51 4.23 -15.26 -12.59
N SER A 52 3.78 -16.51 -12.49
CA SER A 52 4.57 -17.63 -12.97
C SER A 52 4.56 -17.64 -14.50
N ARG A 53 5.62 -18.17 -15.11
CA ARG A 53 5.73 -18.37 -16.58
C ARG A 53 4.49 -19.05 -17.19
N HIS A 54 3.80 -19.85 -16.39
CA HIS A 54 2.52 -20.45 -16.70
C HIS A 54 1.50 -20.13 -15.61
N TYR A 55 0.53 -19.26 -15.89
CA TYR A 55 -0.71 -19.29 -15.11
C TYR A 55 -1.44 -20.59 -15.48
N PRO A 56 -1.94 -21.37 -14.51
CA PRO A 56 -2.53 -22.67 -14.80
C PRO A 56 -3.70 -22.50 -15.77
N ARG A 57 -3.53 -23.03 -16.99
CA ARG A 57 -4.68 -23.31 -17.86
C ARG A 57 -5.38 -24.54 -17.31
N ARG A 58 -6.71 -24.60 -17.42
CA ARG A 58 -7.47 -25.80 -17.04
C ARG A 58 -6.81 -27.04 -17.67
N GLY A 59 -6.45 -28.03 -16.84
CA GLY A 59 -5.78 -29.25 -17.27
C GLY A 59 -4.24 -29.26 -17.17
N ILE A 60 -3.59 -28.14 -16.86
CA ILE A 60 -2.16 -28.11 -16.52
C ILE A 60 -2.01 -28.41 -15.02
N THR A 61 -1.46 -29.59 -14.69
CA THR A 61 -1.23 -30.03 -13.31
C THR A 61 0.14 -29.61 -12.78
N GLU A 62 1.10 -29.30 -13.67
CA GLU A 62 2.41 -28.79 -13.28
C GLU A 62 2.38 -27.26 -13.26
N TRP A 63 2.18 -26.70 -12.06
CA TRP A 63 2.62 -25.35 -11.78
C TRP A 63 4.14 -25.41 -11.60
N ASP A 64 4.92 -24.71 -12.44
CA ASP A 64 6.39 -24.76 -12.33
C ASP A 64 6.94 -24.03 -11.09
N TYR A 65 6.07 -23.34 -10.34
CA TYR A 65 6.35 -22.52 -9.17
C TYR A 65 7.45 -21.46 -9.41
N GLN A 66 7.71 -21.09 -10.67
CA GLN A 66 8.74 -20.13 -11.03
C GLN A 66 8.21 -18.68 -10.97
N LYS A 67 7.77 -18.26 -9.78
CA LYS A 67 7.40 -16.86 -9.53
C LYS A 67 8.53 -15.92 -9.95
N GLY A 68 8.17 -14.82 -10.61
CA GLY A 68 9.09 -13.83 -11.17
C GLY A 68 9.69 -14.18 -12.54
N ASN A 69 9.42 -15.37 -13.10
CA ASN A 69 9.82 -15.73 -14.48
C ASN A 69 8.75 -15.30 -15.49
N LEU A 70 8.53 -13.99 -15.61
CA LEU A 70 7.51 -13.39 -16.46
C LEU A 70 7.73 -13.68 -17.95
N ASP A 71 6.67 -14.08 -18.66
CA ASP A 71 6.70 -14.21 -20.11
C ASP A 71 6.59 -12.84 -20.84
N ALA A 72 6.76 -12.86 -22.16
CA ALA A 72 6.71 -11.64 -22.96
C ALA A 72 5.33 -10.94 -22.90
N ALA A 73 4.24 -11.71 -22.83
CA ALA A 73 2.89 -11.17 -22.75
C ALA A 73 2.65 -10.42 -21.43
N THR A 74 3.08 -10.98 -20.31
CA THR A 74 2.97 -10.36 -18.98
C THR A 74 3.78 -9.07 -18.92
N LYS A 75 5.01 -9.07 -19.45
CA LYS A 75 5.86 -7.86 -19.51
C LYS A 75 5.21 -6.77 -20.37
N LYS A 76 4.69 -7.15 -21.55
CA LYS A 76 3.98 -6.24 -22.46
C LYS A 76 2.75 -5.64 -21.78
N TYR A 77 1.93 -6.46 -21.14
CA TYR A 77 0.74 -6.01 -20.40
C TYR A 77 1.10 -4.98 -19.32
N ALA A 78 2.09 -5.27 -18.48
CA ALA A 78 2.53 -4.36 -17.43
C ALA A 78 2.97 -3.01 -18.01
N LEU A 79 3.79 -3.01 -19.08
CA LEU A 79 4.24 -1.79 -19.73
C LEU A 79 3.09 -0.99 -20.35
N GLU A 80 2.19 -1.66 -21.10
CA GLU A 80 1.05 -1.01 -21.76
C GLU A 80 0.06 -0.41 -20.74
N ALA A 81 -0.19 -1.11 -19.63
CA ALA A 81 -1.00 -0.61 -18.53
C ALA A 81 -0.39 0.65 -17.90
N GLY A 82 0.92 0.64 -17.63
CA GLY A 82 1.64 1.81 -17.13
C GLY A 82 1.54 3.00 -18.08
N GLN A 83 1.84 2.78 -19.36
CA GLN A 83 1.73 3.81 -20.39
C GLN A 83 0.31 4.38 -20.51
N LEU A 84 -0.73 3.53 -20.45
CA LEU A 84 -2.13 3.96 -20.48
C LEU A 84 -2.46 4.87 -19.29
N VAL A 85 -2.13 4.42 -18.08
CA VAL A 85 -2.40 5.20 -16.86
C VAL A 85 -1.63 6.51 -16.85
N LYS A 86 -0.37 6.50 -17.31
CA LYS A 86 0.44 7.72 -17.44
C LYS A 86 -0.15 8.72 -18.42
N ARG A 87 -0.67 8.27 -19.58
CA ARG A 87 -1.37 9.14 -20.55
C ARG A 87 -2.60 9.82 -19.96
N GLN A 88 -3.25 9.18 -18.97
CA GLN A 88 -4.38 9.75 -18.23
C GLN A 88 -3.95 10.59 -17.02
N GLY A 89 -2.65 10.85 -16.84
CA GLY A 89 -2.11 11.63 -15.73
C GLY A 89 -1.99 10.87 -14.40
N GLY A 90 -2.24 9.56 -14.39
CA GLY A 90 -2.13 8.71 -13.20
C GLY A 90 -0.79 8.00 -13.07
N LEU A 91 -0.65 7.23 -11.98
CA LEU A 91 0.47 6.32 -11.74
C LEU A 91 -0.04 4.94 -11.29
N LEU A 92 0.60 3.89 -11.79
CA LEU A 92 0.55 2.54 -11.24
C LEU A 92 1.72 2.31 -10.27
N HIS A 93 1.46 1.66 -9.13
CA HIS A 93 2.50 1.16 -8.24
C HIS A 93 2.76 -0.32 -8.52
N TYR A 94 3.98 -0.68 -8.91
CA TYR A 94 4.34 -2.08 -9.14
C TYR A 94 5.10 -2.68 -7.97
N PHE A 95 4.86 -3.93 -7.61
CA PHE A 95 5.69 -4.65 -6.63
C PHE A 95 6.45 -5.76 -7.34
N CYS A 96 7.79 -5.68 -7.34
CA CYS A 96 8.64 -6.56 -8.11
C CYS A 96 9.15 -7.75 -7.29
N VAL A 97 8.93 -8.96 -7.79
CA VAL A 97 9.64 -10.16 -7.31
C VAL A 97 11.09 -10.08 -7.79
N GLY A 98 12.06 -10.28 -6.90
CA GLY A 98 13.48 -10.09 -7.22
C GLY A 98 13.98 -10.96 -8.37
N ARG A 99 13.46 -12.19 -8.51
CA ARG A 99 13.79 -13.09 -9.62
C ARG A 99 13.47 -12.54 -11.02
N VAL A 100 12.59 -11.54 -11.15
CA VAL A 100 12.38 -10.84 -12.42
C VAL A 100 13.70 -10.26 -12.96
N LEU A 101 14.61 -9.88 -12.06
CA LEU A 101 15.87 -9.23 -12.40
C LEU A 101 16.98 -10.19 -12.83
N GLU A 102 16.74 -11.51 -12.69
CA GLU A 102 17.59 -12.55 -13.29
C GLU A 102 17.39 -12.65 -14.80
N GLN A 103 16.29 -12.10 -15.33
CA GLN A 103 15.97 -12.24 -16.74
C GLN A 103 16.92 -11.40 -17.64
N PRO A 104 17.25 -11.88 -18.85
CA PRO A 104 18.16 -11.17 -19.75
C PRO A 104 17.69 -9.75 -20.08
N ASP A 105 16.39 -9.60 -20.33
CA ASP A 105 15.76 -8.32 -20.64
C ASP A 105 14.81 -7.85 -19.53
N ILE A 106 15.17 -6.69 -18.97
CA ILE A 106 14.42 -5.92 -17.98
C ILE A 106 14.15 -4.47 -18.44
N SER A 107 14.36 -4.17 -19.72
CA SER A 107 14.22 -2.80 -20.27
C SER A 107 12.80 -2.24 -20.05
N TRP A 108 11.78 -3.09 -20.13
CA TRP A 108 10.38 -2.75 -19.85
C TRP A 108 10.18 -2.25 -18.41
N LEU A 109 10.87 -2.83 -17.42
CA LEU A 109 10.77 -2.39 -16.02
C LEU A 109 11.47 -1.04 -15.82
N GLN A 110 12.59 -0.83 -16.50
CA GLN A 110 13.28 0.47 -16.50
C GLN A 110 12.41 1.54 -17.15
N GLN A 111 11.71 1.22 -18.25
CA GLN A 111 10.74 2.14 -18.87
C GLN A 111 9.60 2.50 -17.92
N LEU A 112 9.03 1.53 -17.19
CA LEU A 112 8.01 1.82 -16.17
C LEU A 112 8.52 2.82 -15.12
N SER A 113 9.74 2.62 -14.61
CA SER A 113 10.35 3.55 -13.67
C SER A 113 10.63 4.92 -14.29
N GLN A 114 11.09 4.99 -15.54
CA GLN A 114 11.33 6.25 -16.27
C GLN A 114 10.04 7.04 -16.51
N LEU A 115 8.91 6.35 -16.70
CA LEU A 115 7.57 6.98 -16.76
C LEU A 115 7.11 7.54 -15.40
N GLY A 116 7.85 7.25 -14.33
CA GLY A 116 7.59 7.71 -12.97
C GLY A 116 6.72 6.78 -12.13
N HIS A 117 6.51 5.54 -12.56
CA HIS A 117 5.77 4.56 -11.77
C HIS A 117 6.63 4.07 -10.58
N PRO A 118 6.15 4.16 -9.34
CA PRO A 118 6.87 3.62 -8.18
C PRO A 118 6.94 2.09 -8.26
N ILE A 119 8.12 1.55 -7.93
CA ILE A 119 8.39 0.12 -7.88
C ILE A 119 8.79 -0.28 -6.46
N GLY A 120 7.94 -1.05 -5.80
CA GLY A 120 8.15 -1.63 -4.49
C GLY A 120 8.77 -3.03 -4.53
N ASN A 121 9.09 -3.53 -3.34
CA ASN A 121 9.69 -4.84 -3.14
C ASN A 121 8.62 -5.90 -2.85
N HIS A 122 8.76 -7.05 -3.50
CA HIS A 122 7.87 -8.20 -3.34
C HIS A 122 8.61 -9.50 -3.00
N THR A 123 9.75 -9.37 -2.32
CA THR A 123 10.72 -10.42 -1.97
C THR A 123 11.35 -11.12 -3.18
N TYR A 124 12.46 -11.82 -2.95
CA TYR A 124 13.27 -12.35 -4.06
C TYR A 124 12.60 -13.58 -4.67
N ASP A 125 12.31 -14.57 -3.84
CA ASP A 125 11.67 -15.84 -4.18
C ASP A 125 10.16 -15.86 -3.92
N HIS A 126 9.51 -14.70 -3.73
CA HIS A 126 8.09 -14.64 -3.37
C HIS A 126 7.80 -15.38 -2.05
N VAL A 127 8.55 -15.08 -1.00
CA VAL A 127 8.47 -15.83 0.27
C VAL A 127 7.30 -15.39 1.16
N ASN A 128 6.62 -16.35 1.78
CA ASN A 128 5.58 -16.13 2.78
C ASN A 128 6.20 -15.67 4.11
N LEU A 129 5.97 -14.40 4.49
CA LEU A 129 6.51 -13.83 5.73
C LEU A 129 5.99 -14.50 7.01
N LYS A 130 4.81 -15.15 6.97
CA LYS A 130 4.26 -15.87 8.11
C LYS A 130 4.70 -17.33 8.20
N ALA A 131 5.64 -17.76 7.36
CA ALA A 131 6.19 -19.11 7.43
C ALA A 131 6.84 -19.41 8.79
N THR A 132 6.73 -20.66 9.22
CA THR A 132 7.38 -21.19 10.43
C THR A 132 8.44 -22.24 10.12
N THR A 133 8.54 -22.65 8.85
CA THR A 133 9.58 -23.55 8.35
C THR A 133 10.10 -23.05 6.98
N PRO A 134 11.33 -23.41 6.57
CA PRO A 134 11.85 -23.06 5.24
C PRO A 134 10.95 -23.52 4.10
N ALA A 135 10.36 -24.73 4.20
CA ALA A 135 9.46 -25.25 3.17
C ALA A 135 8.15 -24.45 3.06
N MET A 136 7.67 -23.86 4.17
CA MET A 136 6.51 -22.96 4.16
C MET A 136 6.84 -21.57 3.61
N ALA A 137 8.11 -21.16 3.65
CA ALA A 137 8.51 -19.86 3.13
C ALA A 137 8.30 -19.81 1.61
N GLN A 138 8.66 -20.85 0.87
CA GLN A 138 8.31 -20.99 -0.54
C GLN A 138 8.43 -22.47 -0.96
N TYR A 139 7.50 -22.94 -1.79
CA TYR A 139 7.48 -24.30 -2.32
C TYR A 139 8.79 -24.66 -3.07
N ARG A 140 9.44 -23.68 -3.71
CA ARG A 140 10.77 -23.82 -4.32
C ARG A 140 11.78 -24.45 -3.36
N PHE A 141 11.75 -24.10 -2.07
CA PHE A 141 12.68 -24.62 -1.07
C PHE A 141 12.39 -26.08 -0.67
N LYS A 142 11.19 -26.60 -0.97
CA LYS A 142 10.92 -28.04 -0.88
C LYS A 142 11.63 -28.81 -2.01
N ARG A 143 11.64 -28.26 -3.23
CA ARG A 143 12.28 -28.88 -4.41
C ARG A 143 13.80 -28.65 -4.45
N SER A 144 14.26 -27.53 -3.92
CA SER A 144 15.65 -27.11 -3.93
C SER A 144 16.11 -26.65 -2.54
N PRO A 145 16.13 -27.57 -1.54
CA PRO A 145 16.45 -27.21 -0.16
C PRO A 145 17.87 -26.67 0.04
N TRP A 146 18.79 -26.95 -0.88
CA TRP A 146 20.16 -26.42 -0.84
C TRP A 146 20.21 -24.89 -0.94
N LEU A 147 19.19 -24.24 -1.49
CA LEU A 147 19.13 -22.77 -1.60
C LEU A 147 18.97 -22.07 -0.24
N VAL A 148 18.48 -22.80 0.77
CA VAL A 148 18.25 -22.26 2.13
C VAL A 148 18.88 -23.16 3.20
N LYS A 149 19.84 -24.00 2.81
CA LYS A 149 20.46 -24.98 3.71
C LYS A 149 21.14 -24.27 4.86
N GLY A 150 20.78 -24.66 6.08
CA GLY A 150 21.32 -24.08 7.31
C GLY A 150 20.74 -22.71 7.69
N MET A 151 19.82 -22.16 6.88
CA MET A 151 19.16 -20.91 7.21
C MET A 151 17.90 -21.14 8.04
N THR A 152 17.69 -20.29 9.04
CA THR A 152 16.44 -20.13 9.76
C THR A 152 15.43 -19.34 8.91
N VAL A 153 14.14 -19.42 9.23
CA VAL A 153 13.12 -18.64 8.52
C VAL A 153 13.39 -17.13 8.59
N PRO A 154 13.73 -16.52 9.75
CA PRO A 154 14.06 -15.10 9.81
C PRO A 154 15.22 -14.70 8.87
N GLU A 155 16.24 -15.55 8.72
CA GLU A 155 17.35 -15.32 7.78
C GLU A 155 16.87 -15.41 6.32
N ILE A 156 16.05 -16.40 5.99
CA ILE A 156 15.45 -16.54 4.65
C ILE A 156 14.65 -15.28 4.29
N LEU A 157 13.79 -14.81 5.20
CA LEU A 157 12.98 -13.61 4.98
C LEU A 157 13.84 -12.36 4.83
N ARG A 158 14.80 -12.15 5.74
CA ARG A 158 15.71 -11.01 5.71
C ARG A 158 16.47 -10.95 4.40
N GLU A 159 17.02 -12.08 3.96
CA GLU A 159 17.82 -12.15 2.76
C GLU A 159 16.98 -11.94 1.50
N ASN A 160 15.78 -12.53 1.43
CA ASN A 160 14.86 -12.35 0.31
C ASN A 160 14.42 -10.89 0.12
N ILE A 161 14.16 -10.20 1.22
CA ILE A 161 13.81 -8.77 1.20
C ILE A 161 15.03 -7.96 0.74
N ARG A 162 16.19 -8.18 1.37
CA ARG A 162 17.44 -7.46 1.08
C ARG A 162 17.88 -7.60 -0.38
N LEU A 163 17.91 -8.83 -0.90
CA LEU A 163 18.36 -9.11 -2.27
C LEU A 163 17.50 -8.44 -3.32
N THR A 164 16.17 -8.37 -3.11
CA THR A 164 15.27 -7.70 -4.05
C THR A 164 15.56 -6.19 -4.13
N THR A 165 15.79 -5.56 -2.99
CA THR A 165 16.17 -4.13 -2.94
C THR A 165 17.50 -3.89 -3.65
N ILE A 166 18.50 -4.75 -3.39
CA ILE A 166 19.82 -4.66 -4.04
C ILE A 166 19.69 -4.84 -5.55
N ALA A 167 18.99 -5.89 -5.99
CA ALA A 167 18.84 -6.18 -7.40
C ALA A 167 18.11 -5.05 -8.14
N LEU A 168 17.04 -4.47 -7.57
CA LEU A 168 16.35 -3.30 -8.14
C LEU A 168 17.30 -2.11 -8.31
N LYS A 169 18.13 -1.84 -7.30
CA LYS A 169 19.09 -0.75 -7.36
C LYS A 169 20.21 -1.00 -8.36
N GLU A 170 20.84 -2.16 -8.30
CA GLU A 170 22.04 -2.46 -9.10
C GLU A 170 21.70 -2.71 -10.57
N ARG A 171 20.70 -3.56 -10.83
CA ARG A 171 20.34 -4.02 -12.17
C ARG A 171 19.43 -3.05 -12.90
N ALA A 172 18.45 -2.48 -12.21
CA ALA A 172 17.43 -1.62 -12.83
C ALA A 172 17.65 -0.12 -12.58
N LYS A 173 18.55 0.26 -11.65
CA LYS A 173 18.76 1.65 -11.21
C LYS A 173 17.52 2.27 -10.55
N ILE A 174 16.73 1.44 -9.88
CA ILE A 174 15.46 1.81 -9.26
C ILE A 174 15.64 1.87 -7.75
N ASP A 175 15.24 2.99 -7.15
CA ASP A 175 15.09 3.11 -5.70
C ASP A 175 13.74 2.54 -5.29
N VAL A 176 13.77 1.55 -4.40
CA VAL A 176 12.57 0.84 -3.96
C VAL A 176 11.59 1.77 -3.26
N ASN A 177 10.31 1.65 -3.58
CA ASN A 177 9.23 2.41 -2.95
C ASN A 177 8.26 1.47 -2.23
N GLY A 178 8.46 1.24 -0.94
CA GLY A 178 7.59 0.40 -0.13
C GLY A 178 7.72 -1.10 -0.35
N PHE A 179 6.94 -1.84 0.42
CA PHE A 179 7.00 -3.30 0.49
C PHE A 179 5.60 -3.88 0.42
N ARG A 180 5.42 -4.95 -0.36
CA ARG A 180 4.20 -5.77 -0.36
C ARG A 180 4.51 -7.21 -0.04
N THR A 181 3.74 -7.79 0.87
CA THR A 181 3.90 -9.21 1.20
C THR A 181 3.34 -10.09 0.08
N PRO A 182 4.05 -11.14 -0.34
CA PRO A 182 3.47 -12.24 -1.11
C PRO A 182 2.17 -12.77 -0.51
N GLY A 183 1.09 -12.79 -1.30
CA GLY A 183 -0.21 -13.43 -0.99
C GLY A 183 -1.18 -12.64 -0.11
N GLY A 184 -0.72 -11.64 0.65
CA GLY A 184 -1.56 -10.87 1.56
C GLY A 184 -2.09 -11.69 2.76
N PHE A 185 -2.50 -11.00 3.82
CA PHE A 185 -2.94 -11.61 5.08
C PHE A 185 -4.22 -10.95 5.59
N ARG A 186 -5.19 -11.76 6.01
CA ARG A 186 -6.43 -11.26 6.64
C ARG A 186 -6.12 -10.32 7.81
N ASP A 187 -5.23 -10.76 8.69
CA ASP A 187 -4.88 -10.07 9.94
C ASP A 187 -3.56 -9.29 9.81
N ALA A 188 -3.22 -8.87 8.59
CA ALA A 188 -2.02 -8.07 8.30
C ALA A 188 -0.74 -8.65 8.98
N LEU A 189 0.10 -7.80 9.58
CA LEU A 189 1.21 -8.18 10.47
C LEU A 189 0.85 -8.03 11.96
N ASP A 190 -0.44 -8.08 12.31
CA ASP A 190 -0.87 -7.98 13.71
C ASP A 190 -0.29 -9.14 14.54
N GLY A 191 0.19 -8.82 15.74
CA GLY A 191 0.89 -9.79 16.60
C GLY A 191 2.29 -10.20 16.13
N ARG A 192 2.78 -9.66 15.00
CA ARG A 192 4.11 -9.96 14.43
C ARG A 192 5.04 -8.76 14.46
N ALA A 193 5.29 -8.25 15.67
CA ALA A 193 6.23 -7.14 15.88
C ALA A 193 7.65 -7.46 15.36
N ASP A 194 8.04 -8.73 15.36
CA ASP A 194 9.29 -9.23 14.77
C ASP A 194 9.37 -8.94 13.26
N LEU A 195 8.30 -9.19 12.50
CA LEU A 195 8.23 -8.88 11.07
C LEU A 195 8.15 -7.38 10.80
N GLN A 196 7.40 -6.66 11.62
CA GLN A 196 7.32 -5.20 11.51
C GLN A 196 8.70 -4.56 11.69
N GLN A 197 9.43 -4.99 12.72
CA GLN A 197 10.80 -4.53 12.98
C GLN A 197 11.78 -4.95 11.89
N LEU A 198 11.64 -6.17 11.34
CA LEU A 198 12.43 -6.60 10.19
C LEU A 198 12.29 -5.62 9.02
N LEU A 199 11.07 -5.22 8.67
CA LEU A 199 10.81 -4.28 7.56
C LEU A 199 11.37 -2.88 7.84
N LEU A 200 11.23 -2.37 9.06
CA LEU A 200 11.82 -1.11 9.49
C LEU A 200 13.36 -1.15 9.43
N GLN A 201 13.99 -2.25 9.85
CA GLN A 201 15.44 -2.46 9.75
C GLN A 201 15.90 -2.47 8.28
N GLN A 202 15.08 -3.01 7.37
CA GLN A 202 15.27 -2.97 5.92
C GLN A 202 14.90 -1.60 5.29
N LYS A 203 14.64 -0.58 6.13
CA LYS A 203 14.37 0.82 5.75
C LYS A 203 13.03 1.05 5.05
N PHE A 204 12.08 0.12 5.16
CA PHE A 204 10.71 0.36 4.73
C PHE A 204 9.95 1.14 5.80
N SER A 205 9.31 2.24 5.41
CA SER A 205 8.44 3.04 6.28
C SER A 205 6.98 2.58 6.26
N TRP A 206 6.60 1.80 5.24
CA TRP A 206 5.26 1.24 5.09
C TRP A 206 5.28 -0.12 4.40
N VAL A 207 4.20 -0.88 4.62
CA VAL A 207 3.95 -2.20 4.05
C VAL A 207 2.50 -2.28 3.55
N SER A 208 2.29 -3.03 2.47
CA SER A 208 0.98 -3.49 2.03
C SER A 208 0.89 -5.00 2.25
N SER A 209 0.23 -5.41 3.33
CA SER A 209 0.08 -6.80 3.74
C SER A 209 -1.34 -7.20 4.08
N LYS A 210 -2.16 -6.28 4.58
CA LYS A 210 -3.54 -6.59 4.94
C LYS A 210 -4.37 -6.84 3.69
N TYR A 211 -5.03 -7.99 3.63
CA TYR A 211 -5.95 -8.35 2.57
C TYR A 211 -7.28 -8.83 3.17
N PRO A 212 -8.26 -7.92 3.35
CA PRO A 212 -9.57 -8.26 3.91
C PRO A 212 -10.32 -9.25 3.01
N ARG A 213 -11.06 -10.17 3.65
CA ARG A 213 -11.89 -11.12 2.92
C ARG A 213 -13.22 -10.48 2.53
N HIS A 214 -13.71 -10.87 1.36
CA HIS A 214 -15.08 -10.61 0.91
C HIS A 214 -15.69 -11.91 0.36
N ALA A 215 -16.99 -11.92 0.10
CA ALA A 215 -17.65 -13.05 -0.56
C ALA A 215 -17.26 -13.11 -2.03
N TYR A 216 -17.25 -14.32 -2.60
CA TYR A 216 -17.02 -14.54 -4.03
C TYR A 216 -18.35 -14.81 -4.73
N GLY A 217 -18.48 -14.32 -5.96
CA GLY A 217 -19.53 -14.75 -6.86
C GLY A 217 -19.25 -16.13 -7.46
N GLU A 218 -20.28 -16.73 -8.05
CA GLU A 218 -20.13 -17.97 -8.81
C GLU A 218 -19.49 -17.68 -10.18
N PRO A 219 -18.47 -18.44 -10.62
CA PRO A 219 -17.82 -18.19 -11.90
C PRO A 219 -18.80 -18.19 -13.08
N LYS A 220 -18.69 -17.16 -13.94
CA LYS A 220 -19.54 -16.92 -15.11
C LYS A 220 -21.01 -16.59 -14.80
N GLN A 221 -21.31 -16.23 -13.55
CA GLN A 221 -22.60 -15.68 -13.16
C GLN A 221 -22.40 -14.23 -12.72
N GLU A 222 -23.44 -13.41 -12.90
CA GLU A 222 -23.44 -12.06 -12.35
C GLU A 222 -23.44 -12.15 -10.81
N PRO A 223 -22.53 -11.45 -10.11
CA PRO A 223 -22.52 -11.44 -8.66
C PRO A 223 -23.83 -10.89 -8.09
N ALA A 224 -24.34 -11.52 -7.03
CA ALA A 224 -25.50 -11.02 -6.31
C ALA A 224 -25.16 -9.77 -5.46
N GLU A 225 -26.17 -9.01 -5.06
CA GLU A 225 -26.02 -7.78 -4.27
C GLU A 225 -25.22 -8.02 -2.97
N GLU A 226 -25.37 -9.18 -2.36
CA GLU A 226 -24.66 -9.56 -1.13
C GLU A 226 -23.13 -9.63 -1.35
N VAL A 227 -22.69 -10.01 -2.56
CA VAL A 227 -21.27 -10.00 -2.94
C VAL A 227 -20.77 -8.57 -2.99
N TYR A 228 -21.48 -7.67 -3.67
CA TYR A 228 -21.12 -6.26 -3.75
C TYR A 228 -21.07 -5.61 -2.36
N GLN A 229 -22.07 -5.87 -1.52
CA GLN A 229 -22.10 -5.36 -0.15
C GLN A 229 -20.91 -5.88 0.67
N SER A 230 -20.56 -7.17 0.53
CA SER A 230 -19.40 -7.73 1.23
C SER A 230 -18.06 -7.08 0.82
N ILE A 231 -17.93 -6.64 -0.45
CA ILE A 231 -16.76 -5.91 -0.94
C ILE A 231 -16.71 -4.52 -0.30
N VAL A 232 -17.85 -3.82 -0.23
CA VAL A 232 -17.96 -2.51 0.41
C VAL A 232 -17.60 -2.60 1.90
N ASP A 233 -18.10 -3.62 2.60
CA ASP A 233 -17.79 -3.87 4.01
C ASP A 233 -16.31 -4.19 4.22
N ALA A 234 -15.71 -4.99 3.32
CA ALA A 234 -14.29 -5.29 3.35
C ALA A 234 -13.43 -4.04 3.08
N GLN A 235 -13.90 -3.11 2.23
CA GLN A 235 -13.20 -1.86 1.92
C GLN A 235 -13.10 -0.94 3.15
N GLN A 236 -14.08 -0.99 4.05
CA GLN A 236 -14.02 -0.26 5.34
C GLN A 236 -12.90 -0.77 6.25
N GLN A 237 -12.51 -2.04 6.11
CA GLN A 237 -11.39 -2.65 6.85
C GLN A 237 -10.03 -2.41 6.17
N ALA A 238 -10.03 -1.92 4.93
CA ALA A 238 -8.86 -1.66 4.10
C ALA A 238 -8.36 -0.21 4.22
N GLN A 239 -8.48 0.41 5.40
CA GLN A 239 -7.99 1.77 5.64
C GLN A 239 -6.56 1.75 6.19
N PRO A 240 -5.66 2.66 5.75
CA PRO A 240 -4.30 2.74 6.27
C PRO A 240 -4.26 2.98 7.79
N TYR A 241 -3.30 2.35 8.46
CA TYR A 241 -3.08 2.54 9.90
C TYR A 241 -1.60 2.38 10.27
N ARG A 242 -1.24 2.77 11.50
CA ARG A 242 0.13 2.67 12.01
C ARG A 242 0.21 1.58 13.07
N TYR A 243 1.16 0.65 12.92
CA TYR A 243 1.49 -0.33 13.94
C TYR A 243 2.17 0.33 15.15
N PRO A 244 2.14 -0.28 16.36
CA PRO A 244 2.85 0.23 17.53
C PRO A 244 4.37 0.43 17.31
N THR A 245 4.97 -0.37 16.43
CA THR A 245 6.39 -0.26 16.03
C THR A 245 6.70 0.95 15.16
N GLY A 246 5.68 1.67 14.69
CA GLY A 246 5.81 2.84 13.82
C GLY A 246 5.67 2.54 12.33
N LEU A 247 5.75 1.28 11.90
CA LEU A 247 5.50 0.86 10.52
C LEU A 247 4.06 1.21 10.11
N ILE A 248 3.87 1.68 8.88
CA ILE A 248 2.54 2.01 8.35
C ILE A 248 2.01 0.82 7.53
N GLU A 249 0.80 0.37 7.81
CA GLU A 249 0.05 -0.56 6.96
C GLU A 249 -0.76 0.23 5.94
N ILE A 250 -0.62 -0.13 4.67
CA ILE A 250 -1.48 0.30 3.56
C ILE A 250 -2.15 -0.96 3.00
N PRO A 251 -3.37 -1.29 3.48
CA PRO A 251 -4.05 -2.51 3.06
C PRO A 251 -4.23 -2.60 1.54
N MET A 252 -4.24 -3.83 1.05
CA MET A 252 -4.63 -4.13 -0.33
C MET A 252 -6.11 -3.83 -0.53
N SER A 253 -6.48 -3.51 -1.77
CA SER A 253 -7.89 -3.55 -2.20
C SER A 253 -8.44 -4.95 -1.93
N PRO A 254 -9.62 -5.11 -1.30
CA PRO A 254 -10.24 -6.42 -1.09
C PRO A 254 -10.50 -7.16 -2.41
N ILE A 255 -10.84 -6.43 -3.48
CA ILE A 255 -11.00 -7.02 -4.81
C ILE A 255 -9.65 -7.11 -5.52
N SER A 256 -9.35 -8.27 -6.08
CA SER A 256 -8.17 -8.58 -6.90
C SER A 256 -8.57 -9.35 -8.16
N ASP A 257 -7.65 -9.53 -9.09
CA ASP A 257 -7.85 -10.27 -10.35
C ASP A 257 -8.23 -11.75 -10.17
N VAL A 258 -7.95 -12.34 -9.00
CA VAL A 258 -8.31 -13.73 -8.66
C VAL A 258 -9.78 -13.85 -8.19
N GLY A 259 -10.41 -12.73 -7.78
CA GLY A 259 -11.77 -12.69 -7.24
C GLY A 259 -12.73 -11.71 -7.91
N ALA A 260 -12.30 -11.08 -9.01
CA ALA A 260 -13.07 -10.12 -9.79
C ALA A 260 -13.92 -10.78 -10.89
#